data_AF-A0AA40RUA9-F1
#
_entry.id   AF-A0AA40RUA9-F1
#
_cell.length_a   1.000
_cell.length_b   1.000
_cell.length_c   1.000
_cell.angle_alpha   90.00
_cell.angle_beta   90.00
_cell.angle_gamma   90.00
#
_symmetry.space_group_name_H-M   'P 1'
#
loop_
_entity.id
_entity.type
_entity.pdbx_description
1 polymer ?
#
loop_
_entity_poly.entity_id
_entity_poly.type
_entity_poly.pdbx_seq_one_letter_code
_entity_poly.pdbx_strand_id
1 'polypeptide(L)'
;MSSRDLVKCQCCGKMMVPTTIFSRGLYGGWGWRIGGGRPVSNCCPFCLSENWEDGKVNLRNTTGFRLLALVLSFLFILTGVAILKFTNERYFGGHMPNIFGLIPILGGFVFGWWFSKI
;
A
#
# COMPACT_ATOMS: atom_id res chain seq x y z
N MET A 1 0.55 22.18 32.60
CA MET A 1 0.61 21.52 31.28
C MET A 1 0.59 22.61 30.21
N SER A 2 1.61 22.66 29.36
CA SER A 2 1.75 23.70 28.33
C SER A 2 0.71 23.46 27.22
N SER A 3 0.08 24.51 26.70
CA SER A 3 -0.91 24.43 25.61
C SER A 3 -0.36 23.93 24.27
N ARG A 4 0.92 23.57 24.20
CA ARG A 4 1.63 23.12 22.99
C ARG A 4 1.47 21.63 22.67
N ASP A 5 0.87 20.84 23.56
CA ASP A 5 0.76 19.38 23.41
C ASP A 5 -0.59 18.92 22.84
N LEU A 6 -1.55 19.85 22.65
CA LEU A 6 -2.87 19.55 22.12
C LEU A 6 -2.88 19.64 20.59
N VAL A 7 -3.17 18.51 19.94
CA VAL A 7 -3.32 18.37 18.49
C VAL A 7 -4.74 17.98 18.14
N LYS A 8 -5.23 18.44 16.98
CA LYS A 8 -6.56 18.07 16.49
C LYS A 8 -6.49 16.74 15.75
N CYS A 9 -7.28 15.75 16.17
CA CYS A 9 -7.45 14.54 15.40
C CYS A 9 -8.21 14.84 14.10
N GLN A 10 -7.64 14.50 12.95
CA GLN A 10 -8.30 14.70 11.67
C GLN A 10 -9.40 13.67 11.36
N CYS A 11 -9.45 12.55 12.11
CA CYS A 11 -10.51 11.55 11.96
C CYS A 11 -11.79 11.94 12.71
N CYS A 12 -11.69 12.33 13.99
CA CYS A 12 -12.85 12.63 14.84
C CYS A 12 -13.05 14.11 15.15
N GLY A 13 -12.11 14.98 14.74
CA GLY A 13 -12.19 16.43 14.90
C GLY A 13 -11.94 16.95 16.32
N LYS A 14 -11.71 16.07 17.30
CA LYS A 14 -11.49 16.46 18.71
C LYS A 14 -10.05 16.89 18.97
N MET A 15 -9.86 17.86 19.86
CA MET A 15 -8.55 18.22 20.41
C MET A 15 -8.11 17.13 21.39
N MET A 16 -6.88 16.65 21.26
CA MET A 16 -6.38 15.53 22.02
C MET A 16 -4.87 15.61 22.23
N VAL A 17 -4.37 14.79 23.16
CA VAL A 17 -2.95 14.44 23.26
C VAL A 17 -2.82 12.99 22.76
N PRO A 18 -1.95 12.67 21.78
CA PRO A 18 -1.82 11.32 21.25
C PRO A 18 -1.33 10.37 22.35
N THR A 19 -1.99 9.22 22.48
CA THR A 19 -1.59 8.19 23.43
C THR A 19 -0.62 7.22 22.78
N THR A 20 0.50 6.94 23.41
CA THR A 20 1.50 5.99 22.92
C THR A 20 1.02 4.55 23.06
N ILE A 21 1.18 3.77 21.99
CA ILE A 21 0.94 2.33 21.95
C ILE A 21 2.27 1.63 22.17
N PHE A 22 2.30 0.76 23.17
CA PHE A 22 3.47 -0.06 23.49
C PHE A 22 3.34 -1.43 22.85
N SER A 23 4.48 -1.97 22.41
CA SER A 23 4.56 -3.35 21.93
C SER A 23 4.09 -4.33 23.00
N ARG A 24 3.36 -5.36 22.57
CA ARG A 24 2.97 -6.48 23.42
C ARG A 24 4.16 -7.42 23.60
N GLY A 25 4.42 -7.82 24.84
CA GLY A 25 5.37 -8.89 25.16
C GLY A 25 4.67 -10.25 25.14
N LEU A 26 5.45 -11.33 25.00
CA LEU A 26 4.95 -12.68 25.20
C LEU A 26 4.99 -12.99 26.70
N TYR A 27 3.85 -13.38 27.27
CA TYR A 27 3.72 -13.76 28.67
C TYR A 27 3.84 -15.28 28.79
N GLY A 28 4.93 -15.77 29.38
CA GLY A 28 5.08 -17.17 29.76
C GLY A 28 4.30 -17.43 31.04
N GLY A 29 3.53 -18.52 31.09
CA GLY A 29 2.61 -18.86 32.20
C GLY A 29 3.20 -18.94 33.61
N TRP A 30 4.52 -18.80 33.77
CA TRP A 30 5.24 -18.73 35.05
C TRP A 30 5.71 -17.30 35.41
N GLY A 31 5.05 -16.26 34.88
CA GLY A 31 5.32 -14.86 35.24
C GLY A 31 6.51 -14.19 34.52
N TRP A 32 7.15 -14.89 33.59
CA TRP A 32 8.26 -14.39 32.79
C TRP A 32 7.72 -13.71 31.53
N ARG A 33 8.09 -12.44 31.33
CA ARG A 33 7.79 -11.67 30.11
C ARG A 33 9.04 -11.60 29.25
N ILE A 34 8.94 -12.00 27.99
CA ILE A 34 9.99 -11.78 27.00
C ILE A 34 9.50 -10.73 26.01
N GLY A 35 10.23 -9.61 25.94
CA GLY A 35 9.89 -8.46 25.11
C GLY A 35 8.70 -7.64 25.62
N GLY A 36 8.32 -6.62 24.84
CA GLY A 36 7.24 -5.67 25.18
C GLY A 36 7.76 -4.36 25.78
N GLY A 37 6.88 -3.36 25.87
CA GLY A 37 7.18 -2.08 26.53
C GLY A 37 7.96 -1.05 25.71
N ARG A 38 8.49 -1.41 24.54
CA ARG A 38 8.98 -0.40 23.58
C ARG A 38 7.79 0.37 22.96
N PRO A 39 7.87 1.71 22.82
CA PRO A 39 6.87 2.47 22.08
C PRO A 39 6.91 2.07 20.60
N VAL A 40 5.75 1.80 20.01
CA VAL A 40 5.63 1.34 18.61
C VAL A 40 4.96 2.40 17.75
N SER A 41 3.85 2.96 18.21
CA SER A 41 3.07 3.98 17.51
C SER A 41 2.30 4.85 18.51
N ASN A 42 1.49 5.80 18.03
CA ASN A 42 0.58 6.61 18.82
C ASN A 42 -0.82 6.59 18.18
N CYS A 43 -1.86 6.85 18.98
CA CYS A 43 -3.24 6.86 18.49
C CYS A 43 -4.09 7.95 19.16
N CYS A 44 -5.26 8.19 18.57
CA CYS A 44 -6.28 9.06 19.17
C CYS A 44 -7.00 8.35 20.33
N PRO A 45 -7.08 8.94 21.54
CA PRO A 45 -7.79 8.32 22.66
C PRO A 45 -9.32 8.31 22.49
N PHE A 46 -9.88 9.08 21.54
CA PHE A 46 -11.32 9.14 21.32
C PHE A 46 -11.81 8.17 20.25
N CYS A 47 -11.12 8.07 19.11
CA CYS A 47 -11.51 7.21 17.99
C CYS A 47 -10.57 6.02 17.76
N LEU A 48 -9.51 5.88 18.57
CA LEU A 48 -8.52 4.80 18.51
C LEU A 48 -7.81 4.66 17.15
N SER A 49 -7.85 5.70 16.32
CA SER A 49 -7.13 5.74 15.05
C SER A 49 -5.64 6.01 15.28
N GLU A 50 -4.77 5.15 14.76
CA GLU A 50 -3.31 5.39 14.67
C GLU A 50 -2.97 6.44 13.61
N ASN A 51 -3.83 6.65 12.61
CA ASN A 51 -3.63 7.62 11.53
C ASN A 51 -4.33 8.95 11.80
N TRP A 52 -4.25 9.41 13.04
CA TRP A 52 -4.99 10.59 13.52
C TRP A 52 -4.49 11.92 12.92
N GLU A 53 -3.25 11.95 12.39
CA GLU A 53 -2.59 13.12 11.80
C GLU A 53 -3.10 13.44 10.39
N ASP A 54 -3.28 12.44 9.54
CA ASP A 54 -3.52 12.68 8.11
C ASP A 54 -5.00 12.82 7.76
N GLY A 55 -5.93 12.24 8.55
CA GLY A 55 -7.40 12.31 8.35
C GLY A 55 -7.92 11.65 7.07
N LYS A 56 -7.07 11.58 6.06
CA LYS A 56 -7.21 10.85 4.83
C LYS A 56 -6.65 9.47 5.13
N VAL A 57 -7.53 8.48 5.14
CA VAL A 57 -7.08 7.10 4.95
C VAL A 57 -6.22 7.15 3.70
N ASN A 58 -4.93 6.84 3.80
CA ASN A 58 -4.08 6.64 2.64
C ASN A 58 -4.60 5.37 1.94
N LEU A 59 -5.75 5.47 1.26
CA LEU A 59 -6.41 4.39 0.52
C LEU A 59 -5.40 3.72 -0.41
N ARG A 60 -4.52 4.55 -0.96
CA ARG A 60 -3.43 4.17 -1.82
C ARG A 60 -2.38 3.23 -1.19
N ASN A 61 -2.09 3.42 0.09
CA ASN A 61 -1.16 2.57 0.82
C ASN A 61 -1.85 1.35 1.44
N THR A 62 -3.18 1.24 1.31
CA THR A 62 -3.94 0.09 1.75
C THR A 62 -3.61 -1.09 0.85
N THR A 63 -3.42 -2.27 1.44
CA THR A 63 -3.07 -3.52 0.74
C THR A 63 -3.98 -3.82 -0.45
N GLY A 64 -5.25 -3.40 -0.38
CA GLY A 64 -6.22 -3.51 -1.48
C GLY A 64 -5.84 -2.71 -2.72
N PHE A 65 -5.38 -1.47 -2.59
CA PHE A 65 -4.96 -0.65 -3.74
C PHE A 65 -3.68 -1.20 -4.40
N ARG A 66 -2.76 -1.75 -3.61
CA ARG A 66 -1.58 -2.45 -4.14
C ARG A 66 -1.95 -3.71 -4.92
N LEU A 67 -2.90 -4.49 -4.41
CA LEU A 67 -3.46 -5.64 -5.14
C LEU A 67 -4.15 -5.22 -6.44
N LEU A 68 -4.97 -4.15 -6.39
CA LEU A 68 -5.67 -3.63 -7.55
C LEU A 68 -4.68 -3.14 -8.62
N ALA A 69 -3.60 -2.47 -8.22
CA ALA A 69 -2.51 -2.06 -9.10
C ALA A 69 -1.83 -3.25 -9.80
N LEU A 70 -1.56 -4.33 -9.06
CA LEU A 70 -0.98 -5.56 -9.63
C LEU A 70 -1.93 -6.23 -10.63
N VAL A 71 -3.22 -6.31 -10.30
CA VAL A 71 -4.24 -6.89 -11.19
C VAL A 71 -4.36 -6.07 -12.48
N LEU A 72 -4.45 -4.74 -12.37
CA LEU A 72 -4.52 -3.86 -13.55
C LEU A 72 -3.27 -3.95 -14.42
N SER A 73 -2.09 -3.97 -13.82
CA SER A 73 -0.82 -4.15 -14.53
C SER A 73 -0.79 -5.49 -15.29
N PHE A 74 -1.21 -6.58 -14.63
CA PHE A 74 -1.27 -7.91 -15.25
C PHE A 74 -2.26 -7.96 -16.42
N LEU A 75 -3.45 -7.40 -16.25
CA LEU A 75 -4.45 -7.30 -17.33
C LEU A 75 -3.92 -6.50 -18.53
N PHE A 76 -3.18 -5.42 -18.28
CA PHE A 76 -2.57 -4.59 -19.33
C PHE A 76 -1.50 -5.36 -20.13
N ILE A 77 -0.70 -6.18 -19.44
CA ILE A 77 0.29 -7.05 -20.09
C ILE A 77 -0.42 -8.10 -20.95
N LEU A 78 -1.44 -8.76 -20.42
CA LEU A 78 -2.18 -9.79 -21.15
C LEU A 78 -2.85 -9.25 -22.42
N THR A 79 -3.54 -8.10 -22.31
CA THR A 79 -4.18 -7.48 -23.46
C THR A 79 -3.14 -6.99 -24.47
N GLY A 80 -2.04 -6.40 -24.01
CA GLY A 80 -0.94 -5.98 -24.87
C GLY A 80 -0.31 -7.14 -25.64
N VAL A 81 -0.03 -8.27 -24.98
CA VAL A 81 0.50 -9.48 -25.63
C VAL A 81 -0.49 -10.09 -26.61
N ALA A 82 -1.78 -10.15 -26.24
CA ALA A 82 -2.83 -10.69 -27.10
C ALA A 82 -3.00 -9.87 -28.39
N ILE A 83 -3.03 -8.54 -28.28
CA ILE A 83 -3.08 -7.63 -29.43
C ILE A 83 -1.86 -7.82 -30.32
N LEU A 84 -0.67 -7.93 -29.72
CA LEU A 84 0.58 -8.06 -30.47
C LEU A 84 0.69 -9.42 -31.19
N LYS A 85 0.20 -10.50 -30.58
CA LYS A 85 0.07 -11.79 -31.25
C LYS A 85 -0.94 -11.73 -32.41
N PHE A 86 -2.12 -11.16 -32.16
CA PHE A 86 -3.16 -11.03 -33.17
C PHE A 86 -2.70 -10.21 -34.38
N THR A 87 -1.99 -9.10 -34.16
CA THR A 87 -1.44 -8.30 -35.25
C THR A 87 -0.29 -9.00 -35.97
N ASN A 88 0.57 -9.74 -35.27
CA ASN A 88 1.63 -10.52 -35.89
C ASN A 88 1.08 -11.59 -36.84
N GLU A 89 0.08 -12.36 -36.40
CA GLU A 89 -0.57 -13.38 -37.22
C GLU A 89 -1.30 -12.75 -38.42
N ARG A 90 -1.96 -11.60 -38.23
CA ARG A 90 -2.79 -11.01 -39.28
C ARG A 90 -2.00 -10.22 -40.33
N TYR A 91 -0.96 -9.49 -39.93
CA TYR A 91 -0.25 -8.54 -40.80
C TYR A 91 1.18 -8.97 -41.13
N PHE A 92 1.82 -9.77 -40.28
CA PHE A 92 3.24 -10.13 -40.44
C PHE A 92 3.45 -11.64 -40.67
N GLY A 93 2.36 -12.41 -40.81
CA GLY A 93 2.42 -13.85 -41.10
C GLY A 93 3.17 -14.67 -40.04
N GLY A 94 3.29 -14.15 -38.82
CA GLY A 94 4.04 -14.81 -37.75
C GLY A 94 5.55 -14.56 -37.75
N HIS A 95 6.08 -13.72 -38.64
CA HIS A 95 7.52 -13.47 -38.76
C HIS A 95 8.07 -12.38 -37.82
N MET A 96 7.24 -11.74 -36.98
CA MET A 96 7.77 -10.77 -36.01
C MET A 96 8.74 -11.44 -35.04
N PRO A 97 9.91 -10.83 -34.78
CA PRO A 97 10.84 -11.36 -33.80
C PRO A 97 10.22 -11.32 -32.40
N ASN A 98 10.47 -12.38 -31.61
CA ASN A 98 9.94 -12.56 -30.26
C ASN A 98 10.23 -11.38 -29.30
N ILE A 99 11.20 -10.53 -29.64
CA ILE A 99 11.57 -9.34 -28.86
C ILE A 99 10.44 -8.32 -28.74
N PHE A 100 9.50 -8.27 -29.70
CA PHE A 100 8.33 -7.39 -29.62
C PHE A 100 7.37 -7.76 -28.50
N GLY A 101 7.37 -9.02 -28.04
CA GLY A 101 6.63 -9.46 -26.87
C GLY A 101 7.11 -8.84 -25.55
N LEU A 102 8.32 -8.27 -25.52
CA LEU A 102 8.85 -7.56 -24.35
C LEU A 102 8.25 -6.17 -24.17
N ILE A 103 7.74 -5.54 -25.24
CA ILE A 103 7.16 -4.19 -25.20
C ILE A 103 5.97 -4.11 -24.24
N PRO A 104 4.94 -4.97 -24.32
CA PRO A 104 3.82 -4.94 -23.38
C PRO A 104 4.24 -5.31 -21.95
N ILE A 105 5.26 -6.15 -21.78
CA ILE A 105 5.79 -6.53 -20.47
C ILE A 105 6.48 -5.33 -19.80
N LEU A 106 7.36 -4.64 -20.53
CA LEU A 106 8.02 -3.43 -20.05
C LEU A 106 7.00 -2.31 -19.79
N GLY A 107 6.04 -2.13 -20.67
CA GLY A 107 4.96 -1.15 -20.50
C GLY A 107 4.11 -1.43 -19.25
N GLY A 108 3.71 -2.68 -19.03
CA GLY A 108 2.96 -3.08 -17.83
C GLY A 108 3.77 -2.95 -16.54
N PHE A 109 5.07 -3.24 -16.58
CA PHE A 109 5.97 -3.05 -15.44
C PHE A 109 6.15 -1.57 -15.08
N VAL A 110 6.40 -0.71 -16.07
CA VAL A 110 6.52 0.75 -15.88
C VAL A 110 5.20 1.33 -15.38
N PHE A 111 4.07 0.90 -15.94
CA PHE A 111 2.74 1.31 -15.48
C PHE A 111 2.48 0.88 -14.03
N GLY A 112 2.75 -0.37 -13.68
CA GLY A 112 2.57 -0.88 -12.32
C GLY A 112 3.46 -0.14 -11.31
N TRP A 113 4.73 0.11 -11.67
CA TRP A 113 5.65 0.87 -10.84
C TRP A 113 5.18 2.31 -10.64
N TRP A 114 4.79 3.01 -11.71
CA TRP A 114 4.24 4.37 -11.65
C TRP A 114 2.96 4.44 -10.81
N PHE A 115 2.03 3.51 -11.03
CA PHE A 115 0.75 3.46 -10.33
C PHE A 115 0.92 3.19 -8.83
N SER A 116 1.92 2.37 -8.47
CA SER A 116 2.27 2.08 -7.07
C SER A 116 3.00 3.21 -6.34
N LYS A 117 3.61 4.16 -7.07
CA LYS A 117 4.47 5.22 -6.50
C LYS A 117 3.78 6.56 -6.23
N ILE A 118 2.72 6.90 -6.97
CA ILE A 118 1.94 8.13 -6.68
C ILE A 118 1.15 7.90 -5.36
#